data_AF-A0A2N2E2U4-F1
#
_entry.id   AF-A0A2N2E2U4-F1
#
_cell.length_a   1.000
_cell.length_b   1.000
_cell.length_c   1.000
_cell.angle_alpha   90.00
_cell.angle_beta   90.00
_cell.angle_gamma   90.00
#
_symmetry.space_group_name_H-M   'P 1'
#
loop_
_entity.id
_entity.type
_entity.pdbx_description
1 polymer ?
#
loop_
_entity_poly.entity_id
_entity_poly.type
_entity_poly.pdbx_seq_one_letter_code
_entity_poly.pdbx_strand_id
1 'polypeptide(L)'
;MNYIAQCLQKFSKLPPDLKEILGGPDALVAVKEIELEYGVNTSFVLILVGIGELKPTQVADYLMREESLSEEDALEVSRALARTVFSQLVASVAPAQEVVSPEDLKEELKNDLLKLISDKELAESFNLDVFLLLKNEPTFLSELEMIITNNPTIVSKSKITDEKGSHQPTVANWIKDFVALNGSGNFDDLVLANYISNSKNTKTLSAAEKILLSRVFKVYRNITHFDEITDKTPVKFWSIIPTDIEAEAPVSQPVIQEKKASLKEAKAEEPVVIKNDSDAAKLQAALNDYAVGSLEYKVIKQELDRLRQTVSAR
;
A
#
# COMPACT_ATOMS: atom_id res chain seq x y z
N MET A 1 -11.01 -10.39 -33.97
CA MET A 1 -11.33 -11.37 -32.92
C MET A 1 -11.83 -10.58 -31.72
N ASN A 2 -12.83 -11.09 -31.00
CA ASN A 2 -13.37 -10.44 -29.81
C ASN A 2 -12.27 -10.37 -28.72
N TYR A 3 -12.01 -9.19 -28.16
CA TYR A 3 -10.96 -8.96 -27.15
C TYR A 3 -11.11 -9.91 -25.94
N ILE A 4 -12.33 -10.12 -25.45
CA ILE A 4 -12.62 -11.03 -24.34
C ILE A 4 -12.22 -12.46 -24.69
N ALA A 5 -12.50 -12.91 -25.91
CA ALA A 5 -12.10 -14.25 -26.36
C ALA A 5 -10.57 -14.41 -26.40
N GLN A 6 -9.82 -13.34 -26.73
CA GLN A 6 -8.36 -13.36 -26.67
C GLN A 6 -7.85 -13.42 -25.22
N CYS A 7 -8.45 -12.67 -24.31
CA CYS A 7 -8.12 -12.70 -22.88
C CYS A 7 -8.37 -14.09 -22.29
N LEU A 8 -9.51 -14.72 -22.61
CA LEU A 8 -9.84 -16.07 -22.14
C LEU A 8 -8.87 -17.12 -22.68
N GLN A 9 -8.43 -16.99 -23.94
CA GLN A 9 -7.40 -17.87 -24.51
C GLN A 9 -6.03 -17.67 -23.85
N LYS A 10 -5.69 -16.45 -23.41
CA LYS A 10 -4.48 -16.20 -22.61
C LYS A 10 -4.62 -16.81 -21.22
N PHE A 11 -5.79 -16.65 -20.60
CA PHE A 11 -6.09 -17.18 -19.27
C PHE A 11 -6.03 -18.71 -19.22
N SER A 12 -6.57 -19.39 -20.22
CA SER A 12 -6.54 -20.86 -20.28
C SER A 12 -5.12 -21.44 -20.31
N LYS A 13 -4.14 -20.66 -20.80
CA LYS A 13 -2.71 -21.00 -20.86
C LYS A 13 -1.95 -20.71 -19.57
N LEU A 14 -2.58 -20.11 -18.55
CA LEU A 14 -1.94 -19.89 -17.27
C LEU A 14 -1.56 -21.21 -16.59
N PRO A 15 -0.51 -21.19 -15.75
CA PRO A 15 -0.19 -22.30 -14.84
C PRO A 15 -1.41 -22.78 -14.03
N PRO A 16 -1.56 -24.09 -13.77
CA PRO A 16 -2.73 -24.64 -13.06
C PRO A 16 -2.95 -24.05 -11.66
N ASP A 17 -1.87 -23.78 -10.93
CA ASP A 17 -1.84 -23.13 -9.62
C ASP A 17 -2.42 -21.71 -9.68
N LEU A 18 -2.04 -20.90 -10.67
CA LEU A 18 -2.62 -19.56 -10.84
C LEU A 18 -4.09 -19.60 -11.26
N LYS A 19 -4.48 -20.59 -12.07
CA LYS A 19 -5.90 -20.80 -12.43
C LYS A 19 -6.74 -21.22 -11.23
N GLU A 20 -6.19 -22.04 -10.34
CA GLU A 20 -6.87 -22.42 -9.10
C GLU A 20 -7.03 -21.23 -8.15
N ILE A 21 -6.00 -20.38 -8.04
CA ILE A 21 -6.08 -19.19 -7.17
C ILE A 21 -7.10 -18.17 -7.68
N LEU A 22 -7.21 -17.99 -8.99
CA LEU A 22 -8.13 -17.01 -9.59
C LEU A 22 -9.53 -17.55 -9.85
N GLY A 23 -9.63 -18.82 -10.22
CA GLY A 23 -10.87 -19.48 -10.66
C GLY A 23 -11.38 -20.56 -9.71
N GLY A 24 -10.68 -20.81 -8.60
CA GLY A 24 -11.09 -21.78 -7.60
C GLY A 24 -12.29 -21.33 -6.78
N PRO A 25 -12.91 -22.24 -6.02
CA PRO A 25 -14.15 -21.98 -5.29
C PRO A 25 -14.05 -20.77 -4.34
N ASP A 26 -12.93 -20.62 -3.62
CA ASP A 26 -12.74 -19.56 -2.63
C ASP A 26 -12.69 -18.17 -3.29
N ALA A 27 -11.97 -18.04 -4.40
CA ALA A 27 -11.91 -16.79 -5.16
C ALA A 27 -13.27 -16.45 -5.78
N LEU A 28 -13.99 -17.45 -6.31
CA LEU A 28 -15.33 -17.24 -6.87
C LEU A 28 -16.35 -16.79 -5.82
N VAL A 29 -16.25 -17.30 -4.59
CA VAL A 29 -17.08 -16.86 -3.45
C VAL A 29 -16.76 -15.42 -3.09
N ALA A 30 -15.48 -15.08 -2.87
CA ALA A 30 -15.06 -13.73 -2.52
C ALA A 30 -15.48 -12.70 -3.58
N VAL A 31 -15.26 -13.02 -4.86
CA VAL A 31 -15.72 -12.18 -5.99
C VAL A 31 -17.22 -11.99 -5.94
N LYS A 32 -18.00 -13.05 -5.72
CA LYS A 32 -19.47 -12.95 -5.71
C LYS A 32 -19.99 -12.10 -4.55
N GLU A 33 -19.34 -12.14 -3.40
CA GLU A 33 -19.66 -11.28 -2.26
C GLU A 33 -19.41 -9.81 -2.59
N ILE A 34 -18.25 -9.49 -3.17
CA ILE A 34 -17.91 -8.14 -3.62
C ILE A 34 -18.88 -7.65 -4.71
N GLU A 35 -19.19 -8.48 -5.71
CA GLU A 35 -20.13 -8.12 -6.77
C GLU A 35 -21.53 -7.83 -6.20
N LEU A 36 -21.96 -8.54 -5.16
CA LEU A 36 -23.27 -8.35 -4.53
C LEU A 36 -23.31 -7.10 -3.63
N GLU A 37 -22.23 -6.82 -2.90
CA GLU A 37 -22.12 -5.67 -2.01
C GLU A 37 -22.09 -4.35 -2.79
N TYR A 38 -21.30 -4.30 -3.87
CA TYR A 38 -21.06 -3.07 -4.63
C TYR A 38 -21.84 -2.99 -5.95
N GLY A 39 -22.62 -4.02 -6.29
CA GLY A 39 -23.43 -4.05 -7.53
C GLY A 39 -22.60 -3.99 -8.81
N VAL A 40 -21.36 -4.49 -8.77
CA VAL A 40 -20.36 -4.39 -9.84
C VAL A 40 -20.02 -5.76 -10.40
N ASN A 41 -19.46 -5.81 -11.62
CA ASN A 41 -18.83 -7.01 -12.15
C ASN A 41 -17.30 -7.00 -11.98
N THR A 42 -16.74 -7.98 -11.29
CA THR A 42 -15.28 -8.06 -11.09
C THR A 42 -14.65 -9.32 -11.67
N SER A 43 -15.46 -10.25 -12.19
CA SER A 43 -14.96 -11.53 -12.68
C SER A 43 -14.00 -11.37 -13.87
N PHE A 44 -14.22 -10.36 -14.74
CA PHE A 44 -13.28 -10.07 -15.83
C PHE A 44 -11.99 -9.38 -15.36
N VAL A 45 -12.07 -8.60 -14.26
CA VAL A 45 -10.88 -7.99 -13.63
C VAL A 45 -9.88 -9.06 -13.22
N LEU A 46 -10.35 -10.16 -12.63
CA LEU A 46 -9.50 -11.28 -12.23
C LEU A 46 -8.76 -11.89 -13.42
N ILE A 47 -9.45 -12.04 -14.56
CA ILE A 47 -8.82 -12.53 -15.79
C ILE A 47 -7.74 -11.57 -16.25
N LEU A 48 -8.05 -10.28 -16.35
CA LEU A 48 -7.11 -9.25 -16.81
C LEU A 48 -5.86 -9.16 -15.92
N VAL A 49 -6.04 -9.25 -14.61
CA VAL A 49 -4.92 -9.29 -13.65
C VAL A 49 -4.12 -10.58 -13.81
N GLY A 50 -4.79 -11.73 -13.91
CA GLY A 50 -4.12 -13.03 -14.07
C GLY A 50 -3.26 -13.14 -15.32
N ILE A 51 -3.67 -12.52 -16.44
CA ILE A 51 -2.92 -12.51 -17.69
C ILE A 51 -1.93 -11.33 -17.81
N GLY A 52 -1.86 -10.46 -16.79
CA GLY A 52 -0.95 -9.31 -16.76
C GLY A 52 -1.34 -8.13 -17.66
N GLU A 53 -2.57 -8.09 -18.16
CA GLU A 53 -3.10 -6.95 -18.95
C GLU A 53 -3.60 -5.81 -18.05
N LEU A 54 -3.80 -6.07 -16.76
CA LEU A 54 -4.18 -5.08 -15.76
C LEU A 54 -3.34 -5.27 -14.49
N LYS A 55 -2.68 -4.22 -14.00
CA LYS A 55 -1.96 -4.30 -12.71
C LYS A 55 -2.96 -4.16 -11.55
N PRO A 56 -2.73 -4.80 -10.38
CA PRO A 56 -3.59 -4.63 -9.21
C PRO A 56 -3.78 -3.16 -8.80
N THR A 57 -2.77 -2.32 -8.97
CA THR A 57 -2.84 -0.88 -8.67
C THR A 57 -3.71 -0.07 -9.62
N GLN A 58 -4.08 -0.63 -10.78
CA GLN A 58 -4.90 0.01 -11.82
C GLN A 58 -6.36 -0.46 -11.79
N VAL A 59 -6.71 -1.34 -10.85
CA VAL A 59 -8.06 -1.94 -10.78
C VAL A 59 -9.11 -0.87 -10.50
N ALA A 60 -8.86 0.07 -9.60
CA ALA A 60 -9.78 1.17 -9.33
C ALA A 60 -10.08 2.01 -10.59
N ASP A 61 -9.03 2.45 -11.31
CA ASP A 61 -9.18 3.22 -12.55
C ASP A 61 -9.97 2.44 -13.62
N TYR A 62 -9.71 1.14 -13.73
CA TYR A 62 -10.44 0.27 -14.65
C TYR A 62 -11.94 0.21 -14.29
N LEU A 63 -12.26 0.02 -13.01
CA LEU A 63 -13.63 -0.05 -12.51
C LEU A 63 -14.39 1.26 -12.69
N MET A 64 -13.74 2.41 -12.48
CA MET A 64 -14.35 3.71 -12.75
C MET A 64 -14.71 3.86 -14.24
N ARG A 65 -13.84 3.41 -15.14
CA ARG A 65 -14.04 3.57 -16.59
C ARG A 65 -15.05 2.58 -17.16
N GLU A 66 -14.92 1.30 -16.82
CA GLU A 66 -15.70 0.24 -17.46
C GLU A 66 -17.02 -0.03 -16.74
N GLU A 67 -17.07 0.13 -15.41
CA GLU A 67 -18.26 -0.14 -14.59
C GLU A 67 -18.94 1.15 -14.09
N SER A 68 -18.41 2.33 -14.47
CA SER A 68 -18.97 3.65 -14.09
C SER A 68 -19.10 3.86 -12.57
N LEU A 69 -18.24 3.21 -11.79
CA LEU A 69 -18.20 3.36 -10.33
C LEU A 69 -17.72 4.73 -9.91
N SER A 70 -18.17 5.19 -8.73
CA SER A 70 -17.57 6.34 -8.07
C SER A 70 -16.11 6.03 -7.70
N GLU A 71 -15.28 7.06 -7.55
CA GLU A 71 -13.88 6.89 -7.14
C GLU A 71 -13.77 6.17 -5.77
N GLU A 72 -14.67 6.49 -4.84
CA GLU A 72 -14.72 5.88 -3.52
C GLU A 72 -15.06 4.38 -3.61
N ASP A 73 -16.12 4.03 -4.32
CA ASP A 73 -16.54 2.63 -4.47
C ASP A 73 -15.50 1.81 -5.26
N ALA A 74 -14.91 2.38 -6.31
CA ALA A 74 -13.88 1.72 -7.09
C ALA A 74 -12.62 1.41 -6.26
N LEU A 75 -12.24 2.33 -5.36
CA LEU A 75 -11.13 2.11 -4.42
C LEU A 75 -11.47 1.02 -3.40
N GLU A 76 -12.68 1.00 -2.86
CA GLU A 76 -13.10 -0.03 -1.90
C GLU A 76 -13.17 -1.41 -2.56
N VAL A 77 -13.78 -1.53 -3.74
CA VAL A 77 -13.79 -2.78 -4.52
C VAL A 77 -12.37 -3.25 -4.84
N SER A 78 -11.50 -2.34 -5.27
CA SER A 78 -10.09 -2.67 -5.55
C SER A 78 -9.36 -3.19 -4.31
N ARG A 79 -9.60 -2.61 -3.13
CA ARG A 79 -9.02 -3.08 -1.86
C ARG A 79 -9.60 -4.42 -1.43
N ALA A 80 -10.90 -4.62 -1.59
CA ALA A 80 -11.57 -5.87 -1.27
C ALA A 80 -10.99 -7.02 -2.11
N LEU A 81 -10.86 -6.81 -3.43
CA LEU A 81 -10.22 -7.75 -4.34
C LEU A 81 -8.76 -8.01 -3.96
N ALA A 82 -8.01 -6.97 -3.61
CA ALA A 82 -6.61 -7.12 -3.20
C ALA A 82 -6.46 -7.96 -1.93
N ARG A 83 -7.32 -7.77 -0.94
CA ARG A 83 -7.28 -8.50 0.34
C ARG A 83 -7.72 -9.95 0.23
N THR A 84 -8.79 -10.20 -0.53
CA THR A 84 -9.45 -11.51 -0.56
C THR A 84 -8.91 -12.42 -1.67
N VAL A 85 -8.62 -11.86 -2.85
CA VAL A 85 -8.21 -12.62 -4.04
C VAL A 85 -6.72 -12.43 -4.32
N PHE A 86 -6.23 -11.19 -4.48
CA PHE A 86 -4.86 -10.98 -4.95
C PHE A 86 -3.79 -11.26 -3.89
N SER A 87 -4.13 -11.25 -2.60
CA SER A 87 -3.22 -11.64 -1.53
C SER A 87 -2.70 -13.06 -1.71
N GLN A 88 -3.54 -13.98 -2.20
CA GLN A 88 -3.16 -15.36 -2.50
C GLN A 88 -2.24 -15.45 -3.71
N LEU A 89 -2.48 -14.60 -4.73
CA LEU A 89 -1.62 -14.47 -5.90
C LEU A 89 -0.23 -13.94 -5.56
N VAL A 90 -0.16 -12.93 -4.69
CA VAL A 90 1.11 -12.41 -4.21
C VAL A 90 1.84 -13.50 -3.43
N ALA A 91 1.14 -14.26 -2.59
CA ALA A 91 1.73 -15.37 -1.84
C ALA A 91 2.21 -16.53 -2.73
N SER A 92 1.55 -16.80 -3.86
CA SER A 92 1.91 -17.91 -4.77
C SER A 92 2.93 -17.54 -5.84
N VAL A 93 2.93 -16.28 -6.29
CA VAL A 93 3.85 -15.76 -7.30
C VAL A 93 5.11 -15.19 -6.66
N ALA A 94 5.09 -14.85 -5.36
CA ALA A 94 6.31 -14.57 -4.60
C ALA A 94 7.26 -15.75 -4.79
N PRO A 95 8.34 -15.58 -5.57
CA PRO A 95 9.12 -16.71 -6.05
C PRO A 95 9.98 -17.22 -4.91
N ALA A 96 9.47 -18.08 -4.03
CA ALA A 96 10.18 -18.49 -2.82
C ALA A 96 11.07 -17.35 -2.32
N GLN A 97 10.46 -16.15 -2.12
CA GLN A 97 11.23 -14.98 -1.70
C GLN A 97 12.09 -15.48 -0.56
N GLU A 98 13.41 -15.30 -0.66
CA GLU A 98 14.31 -15.60 0.44
C GLU A 98 13.63 -15.04 1.67
N VAL A 99 13.13 -15.94 2.53
CA VAL A 99 12.37 -15.54 3.70
C VAL A 99 13.33 -14.63 4.42
N VAL A 100 13.05 -13.32 4.39
CA VAL A 100 14.01 -12.34 4.86
C VAL A 100 14.29 -12.72 6.30
N SER A 101 15.54 -13.08 6.60
CA SER A 101 15.87 -13.61 7.90
C SER A 101 15.55 -12.53 8.92
N PRO A 102 14.90 -12.86 10.05
CA PRO A 102 14.74 -11.91 11.16
C PRO A 102 16.07 -11.21 11.50
N GLU A 103 17.17 -11.95 11.44
CA GLU A 103 18.55 -11.51 11.64
C GLU A 103 19.01 -10.46 10.63
N ASP A 104 18.63 -10.59 9.37
CA ASP A 104 19.00 -9.64 8.33
C ASP A 104 18.30 -8.30 8.56
N LEU A 105 17.00 -8.30 8.86
CA LEU A 105 16.25 -7.10 9.22
C LEU A 105 16.79 -6.44 10.50
N LYS A 106 17.16 -7.25 11.49
CA LYS A 106 17.77 -6.75 12.74
C LYS A 106 19.11 -6.06 12.47
N GLU A 107 19.97 -6.65 11.64
CA GLU A 107 21.25 -6.05 11.28
C GLU A 107 21.07 -4.83 10.37
N GLU A 108 20.09 -4.82 9.47
CA GLU A 108 19.76 -3.66 8.64
C GLU A 108 19.28 -2.47 9.49
N LEU A 109 18.36 -2.68 10.44
CA LEU A 109 17.95 -1.62 11.36
C LEU A 109 19.13 -1.12 12.23
N LYS A 110 19.98 -2.03 12.67
CA LYS A 110 21.11 -1.71 13.55
C LYS A 110 22.19 -0.90 12.85
N ASN A 111 22.56 -1.30 11.64
CA ASN A 111 23.73 -0.75 10.92
C ASN A 111 23.35 0.31 9.89
N ASP A 112 22.15 0.21 9.30
CA ASP A 112 21.72 1.00 8.14
C ASP A 112 20.52 1.91 8.43
N LEU A 113 20.17 2.15 9.70
CA LEU A 113 19.06 3.03 10.09
C LEU A 113 19.04 4.36 9.34
N LEU A 114 20.19 5.05 9.24
CA LEU A 114 20.24 6.35 8.57
C LEU A 114 19.98 6.26 7.07
N LYS A 115 20.34 5.13 6.45
CA LYS A 115 20.04 4.85 5.05
C LYS A 115 18.54 4.57 4.88
N LEU A 116 17.97 3.72 5.74
CA LEU A 116 16.54 3.41 5.76
C LEU A 116 15.69 4.68 5.89
N ILE A 117 15.99 5.58 6.83
CA ILE A 117 15.20 6.82 7.00
C ILE A 117 15.43 7.87 5.90
N SER A 118 16.42 7.68 5.04
CA SER A 118 16.77 8.62 3.96
C SER A 118 16.29 8.15 2.58
N ASP A 119 16.07 6.85 2.41
CA ASP A 119 15.70 6.23 1.15
C ASP A 119 14.29 5.63 1.26
N LYS A 120 13.37 6.20 0.47
CA LYS A 120 11.96 5.81 0.49
C LYS A 120 11.75 4.36 0.05
N GLU A 121 12.46 3.91 -0.98
CA GLU A 121 12.27 2.55 -1.52
C GLU A 121 12.77 1.51 -0.53
N LEU A 122 13.91 1.78 0.12
CA LEU A 122 14.42 0.92 1.18
C LEU A 122 13.51 0.90 2.42
N ALA A 123 12.98 2.05 2.83
CA ALA A 123 12.00 2.13 3.91
C ALA A 123 10.72 1.32 3.60
N GLU A 124 10.20 1.43 2.38
CA GLU A 124 9.02 0.68 1.94
C GLU A 124 9.27 -0.83 1.91
N SER A 125 10.43 -1.26 1.39
CA SER A 125 10.83 -2.67 1.40
C SER A 125 10.95 -3.20 2.83
N PHE A 126 11.71 -2.51 3.68
CA PHE A 126 11.90 -2.89 5.08
C PHE A 126 10.57 -2.99 5.83
N ASN A 127 9.66 -2.02 5.65
CA ASN A 127 8.34 -2.05 6.28
C ASN A 127 7.54 -3.29 5.87
N LEU A 128 7.54 -3.62 4.58
CA LEU A 128 6.84 -4.80 4.07
C LEU A 128 7.39 -6.08 4.71
N ASP A 129 8.71 -6.23 4.72
CA ASP A 129 9.37 -7.43 5.26
C ASP A 129 9.10 -7.59 6.77
N VAL A 130 9.16 -6.48 7.53
CA VAL A 130 8.78 -6.51 8.95
C VAL A 130 7.32 -6.90 9.14
N PHE A 131 6.38 -6.34 8.36
CA PHE A 131 4.96 -6.69 8.51
C PHE A 131 4.64 -8.14 8.13
N LEU A 132 5.33 -8.67 7.12
CA LEU A 132 5.24 -10.09 6.78
C LEU A 132 5.76 -10.97 7.92
N LEU A 133 6.86 -10.56 8.58
CA LEU A 133 7.45 -11.30 9.68
C LEU A 133 6.57 -11.24 10.94
N LEU A 134 6.00 -10.08 11.29
CA LEU A 134 5.16 -9.91 12.48
C LEU A 134 3.91 -10.78 12.50
N LYS A 135 3.43 -11.19 11.33
CA LYS A 135 2.32 -12.16 11.23
C LYS A 135 2.67 -13.50 11.88
N ASN A 136 3.93 -13.90 11.83
CA ASN A 136 4.40 -15.20 12.30
C ASN A 136 5.23 -15.11 13.59
N GLU A 137 5.88 -13.96 13.84
CA GLU A 137 6.78 -13.74 14.97
C GLU A 137 6.39 -12.49 15.78
N PRO A 138 5.39 -12.57 16.67
CA PRO A 138 4.89 -11.41 17.41
C PRO A 138 5.93 -10.80 18.38
N THR A 139 6.94 -11.55 18.78
CA THR A 139 8.03 -11.05 19.64
C THR A 139 9.04 -10.17 18.92
N PHE A 140 9.01 -10.15 17.58
CA PHE A 140 10.00 -9.45 16.78
C PHE A 140 9.99 -7.92 17.01
N LEU A 141 8.83 -7.32 17.30
CA LEU A 141 8.75 -5.89 17.67
C LEU A 141 9.59 -5.54 18.90
N SER A 142 9.57 -6.39 19.94
CA SER A 142 10.39 -6.18 21.14
C SER A 142 11.89 -6.27 20.84
N GLU A 143 12.28 -7.08 19.85
CA GLU A 143 13.67 -7.14 19.40
C GLU A 143 14.09 -5.86 18.67
N LEU A 144 13.22 -5.32 17.79
CA LEU A 144 13.45 -4.04 17.13
C LEU A 144 13.53 -2.88 18.14
N GLU A 145 12.67 -2.89 19.17
CA GLU A 145 12.71 -1.92 20.27
C GLU A 145 14.06 -1.94 20.99
N MET A 146 14.55 -3.13 21.33
CA MET A 146 15.85 -3.29 21.95
C MET A 146 16.99 -2.79 21.05
N ILE A 147 16.89 -3.02 19.74
CA ILE A 147 17.88 -2.55 18.77
C ILE A 147 17.88 -1.02 18.70
N ILE A 148 16.72 -0.37 18.50
CA ILE A 148 16.65 1.08 18.33
C ILE A 148 17.09 1.82 19.61
N THR A 149 16.72 1.32 20.79
CA THR A 149 17.08 1.93 22.09
C THR A 149 18.56 1.75 22.47
N ASN A 150 19.26 0.82 21.83
CA ASN A 150 20.70 0.57 22.01
C ASN A 150 21.53 0.87 20.75
N ASN A 151 20.95 1.51 19.74
CA ASN A 151 21.61 1.72 18.45
C ASN A 151 22.81 2.70 18.60
N PRO A 152 24.04 2.28 18.22
CA PRO A 152 25.26 3.07 18.39
C PRO A 152 25.49 4.12 17.28
N THR A 153 24.61 4.20 16.28
CA THR A 153 24.77 5.07 15.11
C THR A 153 24.77 6.55 15.52
N ILE A 154 25.73 7.31 15.01
CA ILE A 154 25.90 8.75 15.29
C ILE A 154 24.94 9.56 14.41
N VAL A 155 24.07 10.38 15.03
CA VAL A 155 23.04 11.17 14.33
C VAL A 155 23.45 12.62 14.11
N SER A 156 24.36 13.15 14.93
CA SER A 156 24.79 14.54 14.84
C SER A 156 26.25 14.73 15.26
N LYS A 157 26.80 15.93 15.00
CA LYS A 157 28.18 16.29 15.38
C LYS A 157 28.29 16.79 16.82
N SER A 158 27.21 17.40 17.33
CA SER A 158 27.16 18.01 18.65
C SER A 158 26.91 16.96 19.73
N LYS A 159 27.72 16.93 20.79
CA LYS A 159 27.53 16.02 21.93
C LYS A 159 26.25 16.35 22.71
N ILE A 160 25.65 15.33 23.31
CA ILE A 160 24.50 15.46 24.21
C ILE A 160 25.05 15.74 25.61
N THR A 161 24.48 16.73 26.32
CA THR A 161 24.90 17.06 27.69
C THR A 161 23.73 16.98 28.65
N ASP A 162 23.87 16.19 29.71
CA ASP A 162 22.92 16.05 30.81
C ASP A 162 23.62 16.25 32.17
N GLU A 163 22.94 15.93 33.28
CA GLU A 163 23.51 16.03 34.64
C GLU A 163 24.67 15.04 34.88
N LYS A 164 24.71 13.94 34.14
CA LYS A 164 25.73 12.88 34.27
C LYS A 164 26.98 13.16 33.43
N GLY A 165 26.91 14.12 32.51
CA GLY A 165 28.05 14.63 31.77
C GLY A 165 27.77 14.78 30.27
N SER A 166 28.81 14.58 29.48
CA SER A 166 28.76 14.71 28.03
C SER A 166 28.83 13.33 27.36
N HIS A 167 27.85 13.05 26.52
CA HIS A 167 27.65 11.77 25.85
C HIS A 167 27.86 11.88 24.34
N GLN A 168 28.22 10.76 23.71
CA GLN A 168 28.28 10.68 22.25
C GLN A 168 26.86 10.83 21.66
N PRO A 169 26.71 11.53 20.52
CA PRO A 169 25.41 11.79 19.89
C PRO A 169 24.87 10.61 19.09
N THR A 170 24.77 9.44 19.75
CA THR A 170 24.20 8.23 19.15
C THR A 170 22.68 8.25 19.19
N VAL A 171 22.02 7.45 18.34
CA VAL A 171 20.57 7.21 18.35
C VAL A 171 20.09 6.86 19.77
N ALA A 172 20.75 5.88 20.41
CA ALA A 172 20.42 5.46 21.77
C ALA A 172 20.47 6.61 22.79
N ASN A 173 21.48 7.47 22.73
CA ASN A 173 21.62 8.58 23.68
C ASN A 173 20.64 9.72 23.40
N TRP A 174 20.29 9.96 22.13
CA TRP A 174 19.23 10.90 21.77
C TRP A 174 17.86 10.44 22.25
N ILE A 175 17.53 9.14 22.09
CA ILE A 175 16.30 8.55 22.64
C ILE A 175 16.27 8.70 24.15
N LYS A 176 17.38 8.39 24.85
CA LYS A 176 17.46 8.58 26.32
C LYS A 176 17.24 10.03 26.75
N ASP A 177 17.84 11.01 26.06
CA ASP A 177 17.63 12.43 26.35
C ASP A 177 16.17 12.85 26.12
N PHE A 178 15.57 12.41 25.02
CA PHE A 178 14.16 12.68 24.72
C PHE A 178 13.22 12.09 25.77
N VAL A 179 13.41 10.81 26.11
CA VAL A 179 12.59 10.10 27.10
C VAL A 179 12.75 10.69 28.50
N ALA A 180 13.96 11.13 28.87
CA ALA A 180 14.18 11.78 30.16
C ALA A 180 13.41 13.11 30.31
N LEU A 181 13.18 13.81 29.19
CA LEU A 181 12.50 15.11 29.18
C LEU A 181 10.99 15.03 28.91
N ASN A 182 10.54 14.06 28.11
CA ASN A 182 9.14 13.97 27.67
C ASN A 182 8.41 12.71 28.14
N GLY A 183 9.13 11.75 28.75
CA GLY A 183 8.60 10.43 29.09
C GLY A 183 8.70 9.42 27.94
N SER A 184 8.39 8.15 28.24
CA SER A 184 8.41 7.03 27.29
C SER A 184 7.01 6.66 26.77
N GLY A 185 6.01 7.52 26.98
CA GLY A 185 4.67 7.32 26.47
C GLY A 185 4.57 7.67 24.98
N ASN A 186 3.48 7.25 24.35
CA ASN A 186 3.17 7.62 22.97
C ASN A 186 3.06 9.15 22.85
N PHE A 187 3.83 9.74 21.92
CA PHE A 187 3.95 11.18 21.75
C PHE A 187 3.55 11.62 20.34
N ASP A 188 2.96 12.80 20.25
CA ASP A 188 2.55 13.39 18.98
C ASP A 188 3.65 14.27 18.36
N ASP A 189 3.37 14.78 17.17
CA ASP A 189 4.30 15.63 16.43
C ASP A 189 4.51 17.00 17.10
N LEU A 190 3.60 17.44 17.98
CA LEU A 190 3.75 18.69 18.74
C LEU A 190 4.82 18.55 19.83
N VAL A 191 4.79 17.44 20.59
CA VAL A 191 5.82 17.12 21.58
C VAL A 191 7.19 17.02 20.90
N LEU A 192 7.25 16.31 19.77
CA LEU A 192 8.47 16.16 18.98
C LEU A 192 8.99 17.52 18.48
N ALA A 193 8.15 18.33 17.85
CA ALA A 193 8.52 19.65 17.35
C ALA A 193 9.01 20.59 18.46
N ASN A 194 8.35 20.54 19.62
CA ASN A 194 8.77 21.29 20.81
C ASN A 194 10.17 20.87 21.27
N TYR A 195 10.45 19.58 21.37
CA TYR A 195 11.78 19.08 21.75
C TYR A 195 12.87 19.49 20.74
N ILE A 196 12.62 19.31 19.43
CA ILE A 196 13.55 19.66 18.35
C ILE A 196 13.86 21.17 18.31
N SER A 197 12.90 22.00 18.69
CA SER A 197 13.04 23.46 18.68
C SER A 197 13.67 24.01 19.97
N ASN A 198 13.27 23.48 21.12
CA ASN A 198 13.47 24.14 22.41
C ASN A 198 14.44 23.41 23.35
N SER A 199 14.75 22.13 23.13
CA SER A 199 15.69 21.40 23.98
C SER A 199 17.09 22.02 23.94
N LYS A 200 17.77 22.02 25.10
CA LYS A 200 19.14 22.53 25.23
C LYS A 200 20.09 21.85 24.24
N ASN A 201 19.94 20.53 24.07
CA ASN A 201 20.82 19.71 23.24
C ASN A 201 20.52 19.88 21.73
N THR A 202 19.28 20.22 21.36
CA THR A 202 18.87 20.35 19.94
C THR A 202 19.13 21.75 19.37
N LYS A 203 19.30 22.77 20.20
CA LYS A 203 19.53 24.18 19.77
C LYS A 203 20.76 24.37 18.89
N THR A 204 21.80 23.57 19.07
CA THR A 204 23.06 23.66 18.31
C THR A 204 23.07 22.81 17.04
N LEU A 205 22.02 22.02 16.80
CA LEU A 205 21.91 21.18 15.61
C LEU A 205 21.60 22.00 14.38
N SER A 206 22.22 21.63 13.26
CA SER A 206 21.83 22.13 11.94
C SER A 206 20.41 21.66 11.57
N ALA A 207 19.80 22.33 10.59
CA ALA A 207 18.47 21.95 10.10
C ALA A 207 18.43 20.49 9.60
N ALA A 208 19.47 20.04 8.89
CA ALA A 208 19.57 18.66 8.43
C ALA A 208 19.66 17.63 9.58
N GLU A 209 20.44 17.92 10.62
CA GLU A 209 20.52 17.06 11.81
C GLU A 209 19.18 17.01 12.57
N LYS A 210 18.45 18.13 12.63
CA LYS A 210 17.11 18.18 13.25
C LYS A 210 16.10 17.32 12.49
N ILE A 211 16.11 17.39 11.16
CA ILE A 211 15.24 16.55 10.31
C ILE A 211 15.58 15.07 10.53
N LEU A 212 16.87 14.72 10.51
CA LEU A 212 17.32 13.33 10.73
C LEU A 212 16.88 12.81 12.11
N LEU A 213 17.09 13.63 13.14
CA LEU A 213 16.71 13.31 14.51
C LEU A 213 15.19 13.17 14.69
N SER A 214 14.39 14.03 14.04
CA SER A 214 12.93 13.92 13.98
C SER A 214 12.49 12.56 13.42
N ARG A 215 13.11 12.12 12.32
CA ARG A 215 12.82 10.80 11.72
C ARG A 215 13.21 9.64 12.63
N VAL A 216 14.37 9.71 13.29
CA VAL A 216 14.78 8.71 14.29
C VAL A 216 13.75 8.57 15.41
N PHE A 217 13.21 9.68 15.93
CA PHE A 217 12.17 9.62 16.95
C PHE A 217 10.85 9.05 16.44
N LYS A 218 10.47 9.34 15.19
CA LYS A 218 9.30 8.71 14.57
C LYS A 218 9.47 7.19 14.42
N VAL A 219 10.66 6.71 14.03
CA VAL A 219 10.97 5.27 14.01
C VAL A 219 10.84 4.67 15.41
N TYR A 220 11.45 5.30 16.42
CA TYR A 220 11.34 4.86 17.80
C TYR A 220 9.87 4.75 18.24
N ARG A 221 9.07 5.81 18.03
CA ARG A 221 7.63 5.81 18.35
C ARG A 221 6.87 4.69 17.66
N ASN A 222 7.11 4.53 16.36
CA ASN A 222 6.41 3.54 15.56
C ASN A 222 6.73 2.10 15.97
N ILE A 223 7.94 1.85 16.47
CA ILE A 223 8.32 0.54 17.02
C ILE A 223 7.72 0.34 18.42
N THR A 224 7.89 1.29 19.35
CA THR A 224 7.51 1.10 20.76
C THR A 224 6.01 1.22 21.03
N HIS A 225 5.28 1.93 20.18
CA HIS A 225 3.84 2.13 20.30
C HIS A 225 3.10 1.58 19.08
N PHE A 226 3.66 0.56 18.41
CA PHE A 226 3.09 0.00 17.20
C PHE A 226 1.61 -0.36 17.38
N ASP A 227 1.28 -1.17 18.40
CA ASP A 227 -0.09 -1.62 18.68
C ASP A 227 -1.05 -0.43 18.85
N GLU A 228 -0.68 0.55 19.68
CA GLU A 228 -1.49 1.75 19.94
C GLU A 228 -1.75 2.59 18.69
N ILE A 229 -0.77 2.67 17.78
CA ILE A 229 -0.88 3.39 16.51
C ILE A 229 -1.78 2.61 15.57
N THR A 230 -1.56 1.30 15.46
CA THR A 230 -2.30 0.45 14.53
C THR A 230 -3.78 0.31 14.89
N ASP A 231 -4.13 0.35 16.18
CA ASP A 231 -5.52 0.30 16.64
C ASP A 231 -6.36 1.50 16.20
N LYS A 232 -5.72 2.66 15.97
CA LYS A 232 -6.39 3.93 15.68
C LYS A 232 -6.20 4.41 14.24
N THR A 233 -5.38 3.71 13.47
CA THR A 233 -4.91 4.18 12.18
C THR A 233 -5.20 3.15 11.07
N PRO A 234 -5.72 3.56 9.90
CA PRO A 234 -5.85 2.66 8.76
C PRO A 234 -4.50 2.04 8.33
N VAL A 235 -4.52 0.77 7.90
CA VAL A 235 -3.34 -0.03 7.48
C VAL A 235 -2.43 0.70 6.49
N LYS A 236 -2.98 1.52 5.59
CA LYS A 236 -2.20 2.27 4.58
C LYS A 236 -1.23 3.31 5.16
N PHE A 237 -1.38 3.66 6.44
CA PHE A 237 -0.52 4.61 7.13
C PHE A 237 0.40 3.92 8.15
N TRP A 238 0.36 2.59 8.25
CA TRP A 238 1.26 1.85 9.12
C TRP A 238 2.67 1.88 8.53
N SER A 239 3.65 2.17 9.38
CA SER A 239 5.06 2.17 8.99
C SER A 239 5.92 1.94 10.22
N ILE A 240 7.01 1.19 10.08
CA ILE A 240 8.09 1.13 11.08
C ILE A 240 9.07 2.26 10.79
N ILE A 241 9.50 2.36 9.53
CA ILE A 241 10.28 3.47 8.99
C ILE A 241 9.33 4.43 8.27
N PRO A 242 9.19 5.70 8.70
CA PRO A 242 8.32 6.66 8.03
C PRO A 242 8.72 6.87 6.56
N THR A 243 7.78 6.64 5.64
CA THR A 243 7.96 6.79 4.19
C THR A 243 7.47 8.15 3.68
N ASP A 244 6.79 8.90 4.54
CA ASP A 244 6.39 10.27 4.34
C ASP A 244 7.65 11.16 4.40
N ILE A 245 8.48 11.06 3.37
CA ILE A 245 9.41 12.11 2.96
C ILE A 245 8.53 13.22 2.36
N GLU A 246 7.58 13.75 3.12
CA GLU A 246 7.07 15.07 2.81
C GLU A 246 8.29 15.97 2.93
N ALA A 247 8.70 16.53 1.79
CA ALA A 247 9.62 17.64 1.77
C ALA A 247 9.01 18.68 2.70
N GLU A 248 9.55 18.78 3.92
CA GLU A 248 9.25 19.88 4.84
C GLU A 248 9.69 21.14 4.11
N ALA A 249 8.80 21.69 3.29
CA ALA A 249 8.92 23.04 2.80
C ALA A 249 9.11 23.90 4.05
N PRO A 250 10.11 24.79 4.07
CA PRO A 250 10.35 25.63 5.22
C PRO A 250 9.02 26.29 5.58
N VAL A 251 8.57 26.10 6.83
CA VAL A 251 7.33 26.63 7.39
C VAL A 251 7.27 28.12 7.09
N SER A 252 6.66 28.44 5.96
CA SER A 252 6.41 29.79 5.51
C SER A 252 5.11 30.16 6.21
N GLN A 253 5.18 31.19 7.05
CA GLN A 253 4.04 31.72 7.79
C GLN A 253 2.81 31.89 6.86
N PRO A 254 1.57 31.70 7.37
CA PRO A 254 0.39 31.62 6.54
C PRO A 254 0.09 32.97 5.91
N VAL A 255 0.31 33.08 4.60
CA VAL A 255 -0.24 34.17 3.79
C VAL A 255 -1.61 33.71 3.31
N ILE A 256 -2.64 34.30 3.90
CA ILE A 256 -4.03 34.20 3.44
C ILE A 256 -4.11 34.80 2.03
N GLN A 257 -4.38 33.99 1.00
CA GLN A 257 -4.87 34.49 -0.28
C GLN A 257 -6.04 33.66 -0.80
N GLU A 258 -7.05 34.41 -1.22
CA GLU A 258 -8.40 34.01 -1.53
C GLU A 258 -8.51 33.23 -2.85
N LYS A 259 -9.44 32.27 -2.83
CA LYS A 259 -10.01 31.56 -3.98
C LYS A 259 -10.44 32.52 -5.10
N LYS A 260 -10.02 32.23 -6.34
CA LYS A 260 -10.87 32.41 -7.53
C LYS A 260 -10.79 31.18 -8.43
N ALA A 261 -11.91 30.48 -8.50
CA ALA A 261 -12.19 29.42 -9.46
C ALA A 261 -12.45 30.01 -10.85
N SER A 262 -11.98 29.33 -11.89
CA SER A 262 -12.48 29.49 -13.26
C SER A 262 -12.58 28.11 -13.89
N LEU A 263 -13.83 27.65 -14.03
CA LEU A 263 -14.22 26.52 -14.88
C LEU A 263 -14.17 26.96 -16.34
N LYS A 264 -13.60 26.13 -17.21
CA LYS A 264 -13.87 26.13 -18.64
C LYS A 264 -14.16 24.71 -19.11
N GLU A 265 -15.30 24.61 -19.79
CA GLU A 265 -15.85 23.40 -20.40
C GLU A 265 -15.21 23.07 -21.76
N ALA A 266 -15.43 21.79 -22.11
CA ALA A 266 -15.69 21.21 -23.43
C ALA A 266 -14.52 20.83 -24.33
N LYS A 267 -14.42 19.52 -24.61
CA LYS A 267 -14.66 19.04 -25.98
C LYS A 267 -15.11 17.57 -26.01
N ALA A 268 -16.18 17.35 -26.75
CA ALA A 268 -16.74 16.06 -27.10
C ALA A 268 -15.86 15.35 -28.15
N GLU A 269 -15.63 14.06 -27.97
CA GLU A 269 -15.10 13.15 -28.98
C GLU A 269 -16.17 12.15 -29.44
N GLU A 270 -16.02 11.74 -30.69
CA GLU A 270 -17.01 11.17 -31.60
C GLU A 270 -17.51 9.75 -31.22
N PRO A 271 -18.72 9.36 -31.65
CA PRO A 271 -19.22 8.01 -31.41
C PRO A 271 -18.50 6.99 -32.30
N VAL A 272 -17.78 6.07 -31.66
CA VAL A 272 -17.22 4.87 -32.32
C VAL A 272 -18.37 3.94 -32.74
N VAL A 273 -18.38 3.61 -34.02
CA VAL A 273 -19.32 2.70 -34.69
C VAL A 273 -19.16 1.27 -34.18
N ILE A 274 -20.20 0.71 -33.54
CA ILE A 274 -20.20 -0.66 -33.03
C ILE A 274 -20.90 -1.64 -34.00
N LYS A 275 -20.17 -2.69 -34.41
CA LYS A 275 -20.67 -3.89 -35.10
C LYS A 275 -21.21 -4.91 -34.08
N ASN A 276 -22.40 -4.68 -33.52
CA ASN A 276 -22.88 -5.41 -32.33
C ASN A 276 -23.35 -6.87 -32.55
N ASP A 277 -23.87 -7.25 -33.71
CA ASP A 277 -24.51 -8.58 -33.84
C ASP A 277 -23.52 -9.73 -34.01
N SER A 278 -22.31 -9.46 -34.52
CA SER A 278 -21.34 -10.51 -34.80
C SER A 278 -20.60 -11.02 -33.55
N ASP A 279 -20.53 -10.23 -32.49
CA ASP A 279 -19.69 -10.55 -31.33
C ASP A 279 -20.47 -11.28 -30.23
N ALA A 280 -21.77 -10.99 -30.06
CA ALA A 280 -22.65 -11.76 -29.18
C ALA A 280 -22.78 -13.22 -29.65
N ALA A 281 -22.93 -13.46 -30.96
CA ALA A 281 -23.00 -14.81 -31.52
C ALA A 281 -21.71 -15.64 -31.28
N LYS A 282 -20.54 -14.99 -31.34
CA LYS A 282 -19.26 -15.64 -31.07
C LYS A 282 -19.08 -15.98 -29.60
N LEU A 283 -19.46 -15.07 -28.70
CA LEU A 283 -19.43 -15.33 -27.25
C LEU A 283 -20.41 -16.45 -26.87
N GLN A 284 -21.59 -16.48 -27.47
CA GLN A 284 -22.58 -17.55 -27.25
C GLN A 284 -22.07 -18.92 -27.71
N ALA A 285 -21.31 -18.98 -28.80
CA ALA A 285 -20.68 -20.22 -29.26
C ALA A 285 -19.55 -20.68 -28.31
N ALA A 286 -18.70 -19.74 -27.87
CA ALA A 286 -17.60 -20.02 -26.95
C ALA A 286 -18.06 -20.49 -25.56
N LEU A 287 -19.27 -20.11 -25.13
CA LEU A 287 -19.84 -20.51 -23.84
C LEU A 287 -19.97 -22.04 -23.67
N ASN A 288 -20.07 -22.80 -24.78
CA ASN A 288 -20.14 -24.26 -24.77
C ASN A 288 -18.78 -24.91 -24.44
N ASP A 289 -17.68 -24.18 -24.57
CA ASP A 289 -16.32 -24.69 -24.36
C ASP A 289 -15.90 -24.63 -22.87
N TYR A 290 -16.72 -24.02 -22.00
CA TYR A 290 -16.40 -23.78 -20.59
C TYR A 290 -17.43 -24.40 -19.64
N ALA A 291 -16.97 -24.88 -18.47
CA ALA A 291 -17.85 -25.45 -17.45
C ALA A 291 -18.73 -24.38 -16.80
N VAL A 292 -19.99 -24.71 -16.50
CA VAL A 292 -21.04 -23.78 -15.97
C VAL A 292 -20.66 -23.09 -14.64
N GLY A 293 -19.64 -23.57 -13.93
CA GLY A 293 -19.11 -22.97 -12.71
C GLY A 293 -17.72 -22.31 -12.83
N SER A 294 -17.13 -22.27 -14.02
CA SER A 294 -15.81 -21.68 -14.25
C SER A 294 -15.85 -20.15 -14.32
N LEU A 295 -14.72 -19.51 -14.02
CA LEU A 295 -14.57 -18.06 -14.13
C LEU A 295 -14.79 -17.58 -15.57
N GLU A 296 -14.27 -18.34 -16.55
CA GLU A 296 -14.44 -18.07 -17.97
C GLU A 296 -15.91 -18.07 -18.40
N TYR A 297 -16.66 -19.08 -17.96
CA TYR A 297 -18.10 -19.16 -18.22
C TYR A 297 -18.84 -17.96 -17.62
N LYS A 298 -18.50 -17.59 -16.38
CA LYS A 298 -19.10 -16.45 -15.67
C LYS A 298 -18.88 -15.14 -16.43
N VAL A 299 -17.66 -14.90 -16.89
CA VAL A 299 -17.28 -13.70 -17.66
C VAL A 299 -18.00 -13.62 -19.00
N ILE A 300 -18.06 -14.72 -19.76
CA ILE A 300 -18.77 -14.72 -21.05
C ILE A 300 -20.26 -14.44 -20.83
N LYS A 301 -20.87 -15.06 -19.82
CA LYS A 301 -22.29 -14.87 -19.50
C LYS A 301 -22.59 -13.43 -19.12
N GLN A 302 -21.77 -12.86 -18.25
CA GLN A 302 -21.90 -11.47 -17.81
C GLN A 302 -21.78 -10.48 -18.97
N GLU A 303 -20.82 -10.69 -19.88
CA GLU A 303 -20.69 -9.83 -21.07
C GLU A 303 -21.90 -9.98 -22.02
N LEU A 304 -22.39 -11.21 -22.22
CA LEU A 304 -23.60 -11.43 -23.02
C LEU A 304 -24.83 -10.72 -22.45
N ASP A 305 -24.98 -10.73 -21.13
CA ASP A 305 -26.07 -10.03 -20.45
C ASP A 305 -25.92 -8.51 -20.60
N ARG A 306 -24.70 -7.97 -20.47
CA ARG A 306 -24.38 -6.54 -20.72
C ARG A 306 -24.72 -6.12 -22.15
N LEU A 307 -24.32 -6.92 -23.16
CA LEU A 307 -24.63 -6.65 -24.57
C LEU A 307 -26.15 -6.65 -24.83
N ARG A 308 -26.91 -7.56 -24.21
CA ARG A 308 -28.38 -7.62 -24.34
C ARG A 308 -29.08 -6.41 -23.72
N GLN A 309 -28.61 -5.93 -22.58
CA GLN A 309 -29.14 -4.73 -21.93
C GLN A 309 -28.87 -3.48 -22.77
N THR A 310 -27.68 -3.39 -23.37
CA THR A 310 -27.29 -2.27 -24.25
C THR A 310 -28.14 -2.21 -25.52
N VAL A 311 -28.57 -3.35 -26.07
CA VAL A 311 -29.46 -3.42 -27.24
C VAL A 311 -30.90 -3.06 -26.87
N SER A 312 -31.38 -3.45 -25.67
CA SER A 312 -32.74 -3.15 -25.21
C SER A 312 -32.97 -1.69 -24.78
N ALA A 313 -31.88 -0.95 -24.49
CA ALA A 313 -31.93 0.46 -24.10
C ALA A 313 -31.89 1.45 -25.29
N ARG A 314 -31.85 0.94 -26.53
CA ARG A 314 -31.92 1.72 -27.78
C ARG A 314 -33.28 1.58 -28.42
#